data_AF-A0A3Q3FI50-F1
#
_entry.id   AF-A0A3Q3FI50-F1
#
_cell.length_a   1.000
_cell.length_b   1.000
_cell.length_c   1.000
_cell.angle_alpha   90.00
_cell.angle_beta   90.00
_cell.angle_gamma   90.00
#
_symmetry.space_group_name_H-M   'P 1'
#
loop_
_entity.id
_entity.type
_entity.pdbx_description
1 polymer ?
#
loop_
_entity_poly.entity_id
_entity_poly.type
_entity_poly.pdbx_seq_one_letter_code
_entity_poly.pdbx_strand_id
1 'polypeptide(L)'
;MVQEYQSPVRVYKHPFELIMAAYTRRFPKCPLIPVFVDSEIINESQSKDGSTLVTERRCVIDIEAPRLLKRVTPVTLCRAKVSKQS
;
A
#
# COMPACT_ATOMS: atom_id res chain seq x y z
N MET A 1 10.31 8.60 19.54
CA MET A 1 9.78 7.30 20.04
C MET A 1 9.39 6.49 18.83
N VAL A 2 10.12 5.40 18.52
CA VAL A 2 9.82 4.50 17.39
C VAL A 2 9.11 3.29 17.96
N GLN A 3 7.91 2.99 17.47
CA GLN A 3 7.15 1.81 17.89
C GLN A 3 7.41 0.68 16.90
N GLU A 4 8.05 -0.39 17.38
CA GLU A 4 8.31 -1.59 16.58
C GLU A 4 7.10 -2.52 16.67
N TYR A 5 6.61 -2.98 15.52
CA TYR A 5 5.53 -3.96 15.43
C TYR A 5 5.96 -5.07 14.48
N GLN A 6 5.94 -6.31 14.97
CA GLN A 6 6.17 -7.50 14.16
C GLN A 6 4.82 -8.14 13.83
N SER A 7 4.45 -8.14 12.56
CA SER A 7 3.27 -8.85 12.09
C SER A 7 3.50 -10.36 12.05
N PRO A 8 2.49 -11.19 12.33
CA PRO A 8 2.62 -12.64 12.23
C PRO A 8 2.87 -13.10 10.78
N VAL A 9 3.59 -14.21 10.64
CA VAL A 9 3.83 -14.86 9.34
C VAL A 9 2.53 -15.45 8.81
N ARG A 10 2.19 -15.14 7.55
CA ARG A 10 0.94 -15.57 6.90
C ARG A 10 1.23 -16.52 5.76
N VAL A 11 0.72 -17.75 5.85
CA VAL A 11 0.86 -18.79 4.82
C VAL A 11 -0.40 -18.82 3.94
N TYR A 12 -0.21 -18.74 2.62
CA TYR A 12 -1.29 -18.83 1.65
C TYR A 12 -1.38 -20.26 1.09
N LYS A 13 -2.61 -20.74 0.83
CA LYS A 13 -2.87 -22.09 0.31
C LYS A 13 -2.68 -22.24 -1.21
N HIS A 14 -2.39 -21.14 -1.92
CA HIS A 14 -2.34 -21.08 -3.38
C HIS A 14 -0.88 -20.95 -3.88
N PRO A 15 -0.58 -21.32 -5.14
CA PRO A 15 0.75 -21.14 -5.70
C PRO A 15 1.14 -19.67 -5.81
N PHE A 16 2.44 -19.42 -5.78
CA PHE A 16 3.04 -18.08 -5.77
C PHE A 16 2.54 -17.19 -6.92
N GLU A 17 2.46 -17.72 -8.14
CA GLU A 17 2.03 -16.99 -9.33
C GLU A 17 0.61 -16.44 -9.18
N LEU A 18 -0.31 -17.24 -8.64
CA LEU A 18 -1.70 -16.80 -8.41
C LEU A 18 -1.77 -15.73 -7.31
N ILE A 19 -0.94 -15.86 -6.28
CA ILE A 19 -0.85 -14.84 -5.21
C ILE A 19 -0.31 -13.54 -5.79
N MET A 20 0.70 -13.59 -6.65
CA MET A 20 1.26 -12.41 -7.29
C MET A 20 0.28 -11.77 -8.29
N ALA A 21 -0.42 -12.57 -9.07
CA ALA A 21 -1.49 -12.07 -9.94
C ALA A 21 -2.61 -11.39 -9.11
N ALA A 22 -2.99 -12.00 -7.99
CA ALA A 22 -3.96 -11.40 -7.06
C ALA A 22 -3.42 -10.13 -6.41
N TYR A 23 -2.13 -10.08 -6.07
CA TYR A 23 -1.47 -8.89 -5.51
C TYR A 23 -1.54 -7.72 -6.47
N THR A 24 -1.16 -7.91 -7.73
CA THR A 24 -1.20 -6.86 -8.75
C THR A 24 -2.61 -6.35 -8.99
N ARG A 25 -3.62 -7.23 -8.97
CA ARG A 25 -5.05 -6.88 -9.10
C ARG A 25 -5.62 -6.07 -7.94
N ARG A 26 -4.95 -5.96 -6.80
CA ARG A 26 -5.43 -5.14 -5.66
C ARG A 26 -5.39 -3.64 -5.96
N PHE A 27 -4.64 -3.25 -6.98
CA PHE A 27 -4.45 -1.87 -7.37
C PHE A 27 -5.30 -1.58 -8.62
N PRO A 28 -5.88 -0.38 -8.76
CA PRO A 28 -5.65 0.81 -7.94
C PRO A 28 -6.57 0.95 -6.72
N LYS A 29 -7.62 0.13 -6.58
CA LYS A 29 -8.56 0.17 -5.44
C LYS A 29 -8.78 -1.22 -4.86
N CYS A 30 -8.73 -1.34 -3.54
CA CYS A 30 -8.91 -2.61 -2.84
C CYS A 30 -10.10 -2.52 -1.85
N PRO A 31 -11.21 -3.25 -2.09
CA PRO A 31 -12.40 -3.16 -1.23
C PRO A 31 -12.16 -3.66 0.21
N LEU A 32 -11.16 -4.53 0.40
CA LEU A 32 -10.78 -5.04 1.72
C LEU A 32 -9.93 -4.07 2.53
N ILE A 33 -9.46 -2.97 1.93
CA ILE A 33 -8.66 -1.94 2.59
C ILE A 33 -9.35 -0.59 2.36
N PRO A 34 -10.37 -0.25 3.18
CA PRO A 34 -11.21 0.93 2.94
C PRO A 34 -10.45 2.26 2.93
N VAL A 35 -9.35 2.33 3.69
CA VAL A 35 -8.47 3.51 3.72
C VAL A 35 -7.65 3.67 2.44
N PHE A 36 -7.58 2.66 1.58
CA PHE A 36 -6.82 2.70 0.34
C PHE A 36 -7.65 3.29 -0.80
N VAL A 37 -7.39 4.55 -1.13
CA VAL A 37 -8.24 5.32 -2.06
C VAL A 37 -7.82 5.09 -3.50
N ASP A 38 -6.53 5.18 -3.78
CA ASP A 38 -6.01 5.12 -5.15
C ASP A 38 -4.52 4.76 -5.18
N SER A 39 -4.03 4.32 -6.35
CA SER A 39 -2.61 4.17 -6.58
C SER A 39 -2.20 4.36 -8.03
N GLU A 40 -1.05 4.99 -8.22
CA GLU A 40 -0.45 5.25 -9.53
C GLU A 40 0.97 4.67 -9.57
N ILE A 41 1.38 4.11 -10.71
CA ILE A 41 2.75 3.64 -10.93
C ILE A 41 3.60 4.85 -11.31
N ILE A 42 4.68 5.10 -10.56
CA ILE A 42 5.63 6.18 -10.85
C ILE A 42 6.79 5.66 -11.70
N ASN A 43 7.26 4.45 -11.39
CA ASN A 43 8.43 3.87 -12.02
C ASN A 43 8.31 2.35 -12.05
N GLU A 44 8.82 1.75 -13.09
CA GLU A 44 8.87 0.30 -13.27
C GLU A 44 10.20 -0.06 -13.91
N SER A 45 10.93 -0.95 -13.25
CA SER A 45 12.22 -1.42 -13.74
C SER A 45 12.30 -2.93 -13.65
N GLN A 46 12.81 -3.55 -14.70
CA GLN A 46 13.02 -4.98 -14.79
C GLN A 46 14.52 -5.26 -14.86
N SER A 47 14.97 -6.25 -14.10
CA SER A 47 16.36 -6.73 -14.22
C SER A 47 16.59 -7.30 -15.62
N LYS A 48 17.83 -7.18 -16.12
CA LYS A 48 18.22 -7.70 -17.45
C LYS A 48 17.99 -9.21 -17.58
N ASP A 49 18.08 -9.93 -16.46
CA ASP A 49 17.89 -11.38 -16.39
C ASP A 49 16.41 -11.79 -16.28
N GLY A 50 15.48 -10.82 -16.21
CA GLY A 50 14.05 -11.05 -16.09
C GLY A 50 13.59 -11.60 -14.73
N SER A 51 14.50 -11.84 -13.78
CA SER A 51 14.23 -12.45 -12.48
C SER A 51 13.53 -11.53 -11.47
N THR A 52 13.76 -10.22 -11.57
CA THR A 52 13.24 -9.22 -10.63
C THR A 52 12.51 -8.11 -11.37
N LEU A 53 11.32 -7.78 -10.87
CA LEU A 53 10.52 -6.63 -11.30
C LEU A 53 10.31 -5.75 -10.08
N VAL A 54 10.74 -4.49 -10.18
CA VAL A 54 10.59 -3.49 -9.13
C VAL A 54 9.59 -2.45 -9.60
N THR A 55 8.48 -2.32 -8.89
CA THR A 55 7.43 -1.33 -9.21
C THR A 55 7.29 -0.33 -8.08
N GLU A 56 7.54 0.94 -8.38
CA GLU A 56 7.32 2.03 -7.43
C GLU A 56 5.93 2.62 -7.63
N ARG A 57 5.10 2.60 -6.57
CA ARG A 57 3.73 3.10 -6.61
C ARG A 57 3.50 4.22 -5.61
N ARG A 58 2.83 5.27 -6.06
CA ARG A 58 2.26 6.32 -5.21
C ARG A 58 0.89 5.87 -4.77
N CYS A 59 0.68 5.70 -3.47
CA CYS A 59 -0.62 5.34 -2.91
C CYS A 59 -1.24 6.54 -2.20
N VAL A 60 -2.54 6.76 -2.43
CA VAL A 60 -3.36 7.73 -1.71
C VAL A 60 -4.13 6.99 -0.62
N ILE A 61 -3.89 7.36 0.63
CA ILE A 61 -4.53 6.75 1.79
C ILE A 61 -5.39 7.80 2.49
N ASP A 62 -6.66 7.47 2.75
CA ASP A 62 -7.56 8.26 3.56
C ASP A 62 -7.43 7.83 5.01
N ILE A 63 -6.79 8.67 5.82
CA ILE A 63 -6.57 8.38 7.23
C ILE A 63 -7.54 9.25 8.01
N GLU A 64 -8.52 8.63 8.66
CA GLU A 64 -9.36 9.39 9.59
C GLU A 64 -8.55 9.71 10.85
N ALA A 65 -8.33 10.99 11.13
CA ALA A 65 -7.65 11.40 12.34
C ALA A 65 -8.45 10.99 13.60
N PRO A 66 -7.80 10.40 14.62
CA PRO A 66 -8.40 10.17 15.92
C PRO A 66 -9.09 11.43 16.46
N ARG A 67 -10.22 11.27 17.13
CA ARG A 67 -11.17 12.36 17.50
C ARG A 67 -10.52 13.57 18.18
N LEU A 68 -9.42 13.37 18.91
CA LEU A 68 -8.66 14.42 19.59
C LEU A 68 -7.91 15.34 18.61
N LEU A 69 -7.43 14.81 17.49
CA LEU A 69 -6.67 15.56 16.48
C LEU A 69 -7.58 16.36 15.52
N LYS A 70 -8.84 15.95 15.36
CA LYS A 70 -9.83 16.67 14.53
C LYS A 70 -10.08 18.12 14.96
N ARG A 71 -9.78 18.47 16.22
CA ARG A 71 -9.90 19.84 16.74
C ARG A 71 -8.71 20.73 16.38
N VAL A 72 -7.58 20.14 16.02
CA VAL A 72 -6.29 20.84 15.85
C VAL A 72 -5.86 20.91 14.39
N THR A 73 -6.33 19.98 13.56
CA THR A 73 -6.05 19.94 12.12
C THR A 73 -7.33 20.18 11.30
N PRO A 74 -7.32 21.08 10.28
CA PRO A 74 -8.45 21.23 9.37
C PRO A 74 -8.76 19.90 8.67
N VAL A 75 -10.04 19.60 8.47
CA VAL A 75 -10.59 18.32 7.96
C VAL A 75 -9.97 17.82 6.65
N THR A 76 -9.32 18.69 5.89
CA THR A 76 -8.64 18.40 4.62
C THR A 76 -7.19 17.90 4.75
N LEU A 77 -6.59 17.93 5.95
CA LEU A 77 -5.16 17.64 6.13
C LEU A 77 -4.81 16.13 6.21
N CYS A 78 -5.78 15.24 6.30
CA CYS A 78 -5.53 13.84 6.63
C CYS A 78 -5.39 12.88 5.42
N ARG A 79 -5.07 13.40 4.23
CA ARG A 79 -4.66 12.58 3.09
C ARG A 79 -3.15 12.39 3.10
N ALA A 80 -2.71 11.20 3.48
CA ALA A 80 -1.29 10.84 3.41
C ALA A 80 -0.97 10.23 2.04
N LYS A 81 0.05 10.77 1.37
CA LYS A 81 0.68 10.11 0.23
C LYS A 81 1.77 9.19 0.77
N VAL A 82 1.63 7.90 0.56
CA VAL A 82 2.65 6.92 0.94
C VAL A 82 3.25 6.36 -0.35
N SER A 83 4.57 6.46 -0.48
CA SER A 83 5.32 5.73 -1.52
C SER A 83 5.56 4.31 -1.02
N LYS A 84 5.04 3.33 -1.76
CA LYS A 84 5.28 1.91 -1.48
C LYS A 84 6.15 1.35 -2.60
N GLN A 85 7.39 0.98 -2.27
CA GLN A 85 8.27 0.20 -3.14
C GLN A 85 7.91 -1.29 -2.94
N SER A 86 7.74 -2.04 -4.02
CA SER A 86 7.45 -3.48 -3.99
C SER A 86 8.17 -4.21 -5.10
#